data_AF-A0A0A2GQP1-F1
#
_entry.id   AF-A0A0A2GQP1-F1
#
_cell.length_a   1.000
_cell.length_b   1.000
_cell.length_c   1.000
_cell.angle_alpha   90.00
_cell.angle_beta   90.00
_cell.angle_gamma   90.00
#
_symmetry.space_group_name_H-M   'P 1'
#
loop_
_entity.id
_entity.type
_entity.pdbx_description
1 polymer ?
#
loop_
_entity_poly.entity_id
_entity_poly.type
_entity_poly.pdbx_seq_one_letter_code
_entity_poly.pdbx_strand_id
1 'polypeptide(L)'
;MTTENLQIISDMIAMAKADSHLHEREYHFILEVAKRLEISKEAVDELIENPLQEMVFSTELQRITQFHRLLLVMNVDEQTHFIEIDALRNYGLKLGIRPEAVEQILGEMGNYDGKLIPSERLVEIFKRFYN
;
A
#
# COMPACT_ATOMS: atom_id res chain seq x y z
N MET A 1 -14.34 13.04 -7.17
CA MET A 1 -13.13 12.20 -7.34
C MET A 1 -11.92 13.11 -7.42
N THR A 2 -10.92 12.91 -6.57
CA THR A 2 -9.64 13.63 -6.62
C THR A 2 -8.58 12.76 -7.29
N THR A 3 -7.58 13.39 -7.92
CA THR A 3 -6.41 12.67 -8.47
C THR A 3 -5.70 11.85 -7.39
N GLU A 4 -5.70 12.34 -6.14
CA GLU A 4 -5.15 11.61 -4.99
C GLU A 4 -5.86 10.27 -4.75
N ASN A 5 -7.20 10.25 -4.75
CA ASN A 5 -7.95 9.02 -4.53
C ASN A 5 -7.69 8.00 -5.65
N LEU A 6 -7.60 8.44 -6.91
CA LEU A 6 -7.29 7.56 -8.04
C LEU A 6 -5.87 7.00 -7.93
N GLN A 7 -4.89 7.82 -7.54
CA GLN A 7 -3.53 7.35 -7.33
C GLN A 7 -3.43 6.34 -6.19
N ILE A 8 -4.19 6.53 -5.09
CA ILE A 8 -4.25 5.56 -3.99
C ILE A 8 -4.62 4.18 -4.51
N ILE A 9 -5.69 4.10 -5.31
CA ILE A 9 -6.18 2.84 -5.88
C ILE A 9 -5.21 2.29 -6.92
N SER A 10 -4.64 3.16 -7.77
CA SER A 10 -3.65 2.75 -8.76
C SER A 10 -2.41 2.11 -8.13
N ASP A 11 -1.89 2.70 -7.05
CA ASP A 11 -0.75 2.14 -6.31
C ASP A 11 -1.11 0.81 -5.64
N MET A 12 -2.33 0.68 -5.11
CA MET A 12 -2.80 -0.59 -4.51
C MET A 12 -2.93 -1.70 -5.56
N ILE A 13 -3.46 -1.40 -6.75
CA ILE A 13 -3.53 -2.35 -7.88
C ILE A 13 -2.14 -2.79 -8.30
N ALA A 14 -1.21 -1.85 -8.44
CA ALA A 14 0.14 -2.14 -8.86
C ALA A 14 0.94 -2.93 -7.80
N MET A 15 0.64 -2.73 -6.51
CA MET A 15 1.17 -3.56 -5.42
C MET A 15 0.63 -4.99 -5.48
N ALA A 16 -0.69 -5.17 -5.64
CA ALA A 16 -1.30 -6.50 -5.76
C ALA A 16 -0.79 -7.25 -7.00
N LYS A 17 -0.58 -6.55 -8.12
CA LYS A 17 -0.03 -7.13 -9.35
C LYS A 17 1.50 -7.36 -9.33
N ALA A 18 2.16 -7.28 -8.17
CA ALA A 18 3.62 -7.40 -8.06
C ALA A 18 4.14 -8.76 -8.58
N ASP A 19 3.38 -9.84 -8.39
CA ASP A 19 3.69 -11.18 -8.88
C ASP A 19 3.07 -11.50 -10.26
N SER A 20 2.60 -10.46 -10.96
CA SER A 20 1.87 -10.51 -12.24
C SER A 20 0.48 -11.15 -12.17
N HIS A 21 -0.06 -11.42 -10.99
CA HIS A 21 -1.43 -11.89 -10.80
C HIS A 21 -2.18 -10.93 -9.86
N LEU A 22 -3.48 -10.74 -10.10
CA LEU A 22 -4.34 -10.04 -9.17
C LEU A 22 -5.35 -11.05 -8.65
N HIS A 23 -5.24 -11.43 -7.40
CA HIS A 23 -6.14 -12.40 -6.79
C HIS A 23 -7.51 -11.78 -6.49
N GLU A 24 -8.56 -12.61 -6.54
CA GLU A 24 -9.94 -12.17 -6.33
C GLU A 24 -10.13 -11.47 -4.97
N ARG A 25 -9.45 -11.96 -3.92
CA ARG A 25 -9.51 -11.38 -2.58
C ARG A 25 -8.87 -9.99 -2.52
N GLU A 26 -7.72 -9.79 -3.17
CA GLU A 26 -7.03 -8.50 -3.23
C GLU A 26 -7.86 -7.50 -4.02
N TYR A 27 -8.41 -7.91 -5.16
CA TYR A 27 -9.31 -7.08 -5.95
C TYR A 27 -10.54 -6.67 -5.15
N HIS A 28 -11.17 -7.60 -4.43
CA HIS A 28 -12.29 -7.27 -3.54
C HIS A 28 -11.89 -6.27 -2.44
N PHE A 29 -10.72 -6.44 -1.83
CA PHE A 29 -10.21 -5.49 -0.84
C PHE A 29 -10.01 -4.10 -1.45
N ILE A 30 -9.42 -4.01 -2.64
CA ILE A 30 -9.23 -2.76 -3.38
C ILE A 30 -10.59 -2.10 -3.68
N LEU A 31 -11.60 -2.87 -4.10
CA LEU A 31 -12.95 -2.36 -4.34
C LEU A 31 -13.61 -1.79 -3.08
N GLU A 32 -13.44 -2.45 -1.93
CA GLU A 32 -13.97 -1.94 -0.66
C GLU A 32 -13.30 -0.62 -0.24
N VAL A 33 -12.00 -0.47 -0.51
CA VAL A 33 -11.29 0.80 -0.29
C VAL A 33 -11.75 1.85 -1.31
N ALA A 34 -11.86 1.51 -2.59
CA ALA A 34 -12.34 2.39 -3.65
C ALA A 34 -13.74 2.95 -3.35
N LYS A 35 -14.65 2.10 -2.87
CA LYS A 35 -16.00 2.48 -2.46
C LYS A 35 -16.00 3.53 -1.34
N ARG A 36 -15.10 3.41 -0.36
CA ARG A 36 -14.94 4.41 0.73
C ARG A 36 -14.36 5.73 0.23
N LEU A 37 -13.63 5.70 -0.89
CA LEU A 37 -13.06 6.87 -1.56
C LEU A 37 -13.99 7.44 -2.66
N GLU A 38 -15.22 6.92 -2.76
CA GLU A 38 -16.23 7.30 -3.77
C GLU A 38 -15.74 7.07 -5.22
N ILE A 39 -14.95 6.01 -5.42
CA ILE A 39 -14.49 5.55 -6.73
C ILE A 39 -15.37 4.38 -7.17
N SER A 40 -15.89 4.45 -8.39
CA SER A 40 -16.73 3.40 -8.95
C SER A 40 -15.90 2.19 -9.39
N LYS A 41 -16.52 1.02 -9.47
CA LYS A 41 -15.85 -0.20 -9.94
C LYS A 41 -15.26 -0.01 -11.34
N GLU A 42 -15.98 0.70 -12.22
CA GLU A 42 -15.56 0.97 -13.59
C GLU A 42 -14.25 1.77 -13.63
N ALA A 43 -14.09 2.74 -12.72
CA ALA A 43 -12.84 3.49 -12.59
C ALA A 43 -11.70 2.64 -12.02
N VAL A 44 -11.99 1.69 -11.11
CA VAL A 44 -10.98 0.72 -10.65
C VAL A 44 -10.53 -0.17 -11.81
N ASP A 45 -11.47 -0.67 -12.61
CA ASP A 45 -11.18 -1.52 -13.77
C ASP A 45 -10.37 -0.76 -14.83
N GLU A 46 -10.65 0.53 -15.03
CA GLU A 46 -9.86 1.39 -15.90
C GLU A 46 -8.42 1.57 -15.40
N LEU A 47 -8.22 1.69 -14.08
CA LEU A 47 -6.88 1.80 -13.47
C LEU A 47 -6.07 0.49 -13.55
N ILE A 48 -6.72 -0.67 -13.72
CA ILE A 48 -6.02 -1.95 -13.94
C ILE A 48 -5.33 -1.97 -15.31
N GLU A 49 -5.99 -1.40 -16.32
CA GLU A 49 -5.49 -1.30 -17.70
C GLU A 49 -4.58 -0.07 -17.88
N ASN A 50 -4.94 1.05 -17.26
CA ASN A 50 -4.26 2.34 -17.40
C ASN A 50 -3.82 2.87 -16.02
N PRO A 51 -2.75 2.32 -15.42
CA PRO A 51 -2.29 2.75 -14.11
C PRO A 51 -1.73 4.17 -14.14
N LEU A 52 -2.03 4.93 -13.10
CA LEU A 52 -1.48 6.25 -12.86
C LEU A 52 -0.08 6.15 -12.24
N GLN A 53 0.79 7.10 -12.58
CA GLN A 53 2.16 7.17 -12.08
C GLN A 53 2.49 8.56 -11.52
N GLU A 54 1.55 9.19 -10.83
CA GLU A 54 1.72 10.53 -10.29
C GLU A 54 2.13 10.50 -8.81
N MET A 55 3.08 11.36 -8.41
CA MET A 55 3.40 11.59 -7.01
C MET A 55 2.51 12.68 -6.44
N VAL A 56 1.38 12.28 -5.85
CA VAL A 56 0.34 13.19 -5.35
C VAL A 56 0.39 13.41 -3.82
N PHE A 57 1.15 12.60 -3.09
CA PHE A 57 1.19 12.64 -1.62
C PHE A 57 2.16 13.70 -1.10
N SER A 58 1.62 14.84 -0.68
CA SER A 58 2.42 16.01 -0.25
C SER A 58 2.93 15.88 1.19
N THR A 59 2.10 15.36 2.10
CA THR A 59 2.45 15.26 3.51
C THR A 59 3.06 13.90 3.85
N GLU A 60 3.88 13.89 4.90
CA GLU A 60 4.43 12.65 5.44
C GLU A 60 3.34 11.69 5.91
N LEU A 61 2.32 12.20 6.59
CA LEU A 61 1.18 11.40 7.03
C LEU A 61 0.45 10.74 5.85
N GLN A 62 0.28 11.43 4.72
CA GLN A 62 -0.30 10.82 3.52
C GLN A 62 0.55 9.67 2.99
N ARG A 63 1.88 9.86 2.91
CA ARG A 63 2.82 8.83 2.42
C ARG A 63 2.83 7.61 3.34
N ILE A 64 2.84 7.83 4.65
CA ILE A 64 2.71 6.80 5.68
C ILE A 64 1.39 6.03 5.55
N THR A 65 0.28 6.76 5.43
CA THR A 65 -1.05 6.15 5.34
C THR A 65 -1.16 5.33 4.07
N GLN A 66 -0.59 5.81 2.95
CA GLN A 66 -0.57 5.05 1.72
C GLN A 66 0.28 3.78 1.86
N PHE A 67 1.47 3.88 2.42
CA PHE A 67 2.32 2.71 2.67
C PHE A 67 1.62 1.65 3.54
N HIS A 68 0.88 2.08 4.57
CA HIS A 68 0.07 1.18 5.37
C HIS A 68 -1.03 0.49 4.55
N ARG A 69 -1.69 1.18 3.61
CA ARG A 69 -2.67 0.54 2.72
C ARG A 69 -2.02 -0.51 1.82
N LEU A 70 -0.82 -0.26 1.30
CA LEU A 70 -0.08 -1.23 0.49
C LEU A 70 0.30 -2.47 1.31
N LEU A 71 0.72 -2.28 2.56
CA LEU A 71 0.97 -3.37 3.52
C LEU A 71 -0.31 -4.20 3.75
N LEU A 72 -1.48 -3.57 3.85
CA LEU A 72 -2.74 -4.30 4.02
C LEU A 72 -3.11 -5.13 2.79
N VAL A 73 -2.95 -4.58 1.57
CA VAL A 73 -3.19 -5.31 0.31
C VAL A 73 -2.35 -6.57 0.24
N MET A 74 -1.04 -6.44 0.48
CA MET A 74 -0.07 -7.53 0.47
C MET A 74 -0.37 -8.66 1.48
N ASN A 75 -1.14 -8.39 2.53
CA ASN A 75 -1.45 -9.38 3.56
C ASN A 75 -2.84 -10.00 3.42
N VAL A 76 -3.59 -9.67 2.37
CA VAL A 76 -4.99 -10.13 2.19
C VAL A 76 -5.09 -11.66 2.06
N ASP A 77 -4.12 -12.31 1.45
CA ASP A 77 -4.12 -13.76 1.22
C ASP A 77 -3.30 -14.56 2.24
N GLU A 78 -2.72 -13.88 3.23
CA GLU A 78 -1.81 -14.42 4.26
C GLU A 78 -0.55 -15.12 3.67
N GLN A 79 -0.28 -14.98 2.37
CA GLN A 79 0.81 -15.63 1.66
C GLN A 79 1.81 -14.60 1.12
N THR A 80 2.56 -13.96 2.01
CA THR A 80 3.57 -12.99 1.54
C THR A 80 4.71 -13.68 0.80
N HIS A 81 4.88 -13.36 -0.48
CA HIS A 81 6.00 -13.77 -1.31
C HIS A 81 7.15 -12.76 -1.23
N PHE A 82 8.38 -13.22 -1.48
CA PHE A 82 9.57 -12.36 -1.47
C PHE A 82 9.47 -11.20 -2.47
N ILE A 83 8.85 -11.46 -3.63
CA ILE A 83 8.62 -10.46 -4.69
C ILE A 83 7.74 -9.31 -4.18
N GLU A 84 6.74 -9.60 -3.38
CA GLU A 84 5.85 -8.57 -2.82
C GLU A 84 6.55 -7.77 -1.72
N ILE A 85 7.38 -8.41 -0.88
CA ILE A 85 8.19 -7.67 0.09
C ILE A 85 9.11 -6.67 -0.60
N ASP A 86 9.74 -7.09 -1.70
CA ASP A 86 10.58 -6.20 -2.53
C ASP A 86 9.76 -5.09 -3.19
N ALA A 87 8.56 -5.40 -3.70
CA ALA A 87 7.65 -4.41 -4.25
C ALA A 87 7.23 -3.37 -3.21
N LEU A 88 6.82 -3.81 -2.01
CA LEU A 88 6.46 -2.94 -0.91
C LEU A 88 7.63 -2.05 -0.48
N ARG A 89 8.84 -2.62 -0.37
CA ARG A 89 10.06 -1.85 -0.11
C ARG A 89 10.27 -0.74 -1.13
N ASN A 90 10.22 -1.09 -2.41
CA ASN A 90 10.41 -0.13 -3.51
C ASN A 90 9.32 0.95 -3.51
N TYR A 91 8.07 0.59 -3.20
CA TYR A 91 6.99 1.56 -3.02
C TYR A 91 7.24 2.51 -1.86
N GLY A 92 7.71 2.02 -0.71
CA GLY A 92 8.08 2.87 0.43
C GLY A 92 9.13 3.91 0.04
N LEU A 93 10.17 3.49 -0.69
CA LEU A 93 11.20 4.41 -1.20
C LEU A 93 10.63 5.41 -2.21
N LYS A 94 9.77 4.96 -3.14
CA LYS A 94 9.08 5.83 -4.11
C LYS A 94 8.24 6.88 -3.38
N LEU A 95 7.55 6.51 -2.30
CA LEU A 95 6.79 7.41 -1.43
C LEU A 95 7.68 8.33 -0.57
N GLY A 96 9.01 8.36 -0.77
CA GLY A 96 9.91 9.21 0.02
C GLY A 96 9.93 8.86 1.51
N ILE A 97 9.61 7.60 1.85
CA ILE A 97 9.77 7.10 3.20
C ILE A 97 11.25 6.77 3.42
N ARG A 98 11.78 7.14 4.60
CA ARG A 98 13.17 6.86 4.90
C ARG A 98 13.44 5.34 4.88
N PRO A 99 14.51 4.87 4.22
CA PRO A 99 14.80 3.44 4.08
C PRO A 99 14.80 2.70 5.43
N GLU A 100 15.33 3.32 6.48
CA GLU A 100 15.40 2.74 7.82
C GLU A 100 14.02 2.48 8.41
N ALA A 101 13.04 3.35 8.13
CA ALA A 101 11.66 3.15 8.57
C ALA A 101 11.00 2.01 7.79
N VAL A 102 11.25 1.92 6.48
CA VAL A 102 10.75 0.81 5.64
C VAL A 102 11.30 -0.52 6.13
N GLU A 103 12.61 -0.64 6.32
CA GLU A 103 13.24 -1.87 6.82
C GLU A 103 12.77 -2.23 8.22
N GLN A 104 12.58 -1.25 9.11
CA GLN A 104 12.04 -1.53 10.45
C GLN A 104 10.62 -2.12 10.36
N ILE A 105 9.76 -1.57 9.49
CA ILE A 105 8.40 -2.10 9.31
C ILE A 105 8.44 -3.51 8.72
N LEU A 106 9.22 -3.74 7.67
CA LEU A 106 9.34 -5.07 7.03
C LEU A 106 9.91 -6.12 8.00
N GLY A 107 10.88 -5.73 8.84
CA GLY A 107 11.45 -6.59 9.87
C GLY A 107 10.50 -6.88 11.03
N GLU A 108 9.72 -5.88 11.47
CA GLU A 108 8.74 -6.06 12.54
C GLU A 108 7.53 -6.87 12.10
N MET A 109 7.21 -6.88 10.80
CA MET A 109 6.07 -7.59 10.23
C MET A 109 6.09 -9.09 10.56
N GLY A 110 7.28 -9.71 10.60
CA GLY A 110 7.44 -11.13 10.96
C GLY A 110 7.08 -11.47 12.41
N ASN A 111 6.87 -10.46 13.28
CA ASN A 111 6.54 -10.65 14.68
C ASN A 111 5.03 -10.64 14.97
N TYR A 112 4.19 -10.38 13.97
CA TYR A 112 2.74 -10.32 14.11
C TYR A 112 2.08 -11.51 13.42
N ASP A 113 1.13 -12.15 14.11
CA ASP A 113 0.29 -13.18 13.49
C ASP A 113 -0.49 -12.57 12.32
N GLY A 114 -0.42 -13.22 11.16
CA GLY A 114 -0.98 -12.67 9.91
C GLY A 114 -0.23 -11.46 9.35
N LYS A 115 0.96 -11.12 9.88
CA LYS A 115 1.84 -10.06 9.37
C LYS A 115 1.21 -8.66 9.37
N LEU A 116 0.19 -8.46 10.20
CA LEU A 116 -0.52 -7.19 10.35
C LEU A 116 0.06 -6.38 11.50
N ILE A 117 0.78 -5.31 11.17
CA ILE A 117 1.30 -4.37 12.17
C ILE A 117 0.18 -3.43 12.62
N PRO A 118 -0.05 -3.25 13.93
CA PRO A 118 -1.03 -2.28 14.44
C PRO A 118 -0.75 -0.86 13.94
N SER A 119 -1.80 -0.09 13.67
CA SER A 119 -1.67 1.27 13.15
C SER A 119 -0.91 2.19 14.13
N GLU A 120 -1.10 2.01 15.43
CA GLU A 120 -0.38 2.74 16.48
C GLU A 120 1.13 2.50 16.37
N ARG A 121 1.52 1.23 16.12
CA ARG A 121 2.93 0.86 16.01
C ARG A 121 3.59 1.47 14.78
N LEU A 122 2.90 1.48 13.63
CA LEU A 122 3.40 2.16 12.44
C LEU A 122 3.66 3.64 12.73
N VAL A 123 2.71 4.32 13.37
CA VAL A 123 2.86 5.74 13.76
C VAL A 123 4.06 5.95 14.67
N GLU A 124 4.32 5.05 15.63
CA GLU A 124 5.51 5.11 16.50
C GLU A 124 6.81 5.00 15.70
N ILE A 125 6.90 4.02 14.78
CA ILE A 125 8.08 3.82 13.94
C ILE A 125 8.34 5.10 13.13
N PHE A 126 7.32 5.64 12.48
CA PHE A 126 7.47 6.84 11.68
C PHE A 126 7.88 8.05 12.53
N LYS A 127 7.22 8.31 13.67
CA LYS A 127 7.59 9.41 14.58
C LYS A 127 9.06 9.35 15.02
N ARG A 128 9.64 8.16 15.20
CA ARG A 128 11.04 8.02 15.59
C ARG A 128 12.00 8.54 14.53
N PHE A 129 11.68 8.33 13.26
CA PHE A 129 12.57 8.71 12.18
C PHE A 129 12.34 10.16 11.73
N TYR A 130 11.12 10.69 11.86
CA TYR A 130 10.74 12.01 11.35
C TYR A 130 10.92 13.16 12.36
N ASN A 131 11.32 12.86 13.60
CA ASN A 131 11.66 13.86 14.62
C ASN A 131 13.17 13.89 14.90
#